data_AF-A0A6I3E3R9-F1
#
_entry.id   AF-A0A6I3E3R9-F1
#
_cell.length_a   1.000
_cell.length_b   1.000
_cell.length_c   1.000
_cell.angle_alpha   90.00
_cell.angle_beta   90.00
_cell.angle_gamma   90.00
#
_symmetry.space_group_name_H-M   'P 1'
#
loop_
_entity.id
_entity.type
_entity.pdbx_description
1 polymer ?
#
loop_
_entity_poly.entity_id
_entity_poly.type
_entity_poly.pdbx_seq_one_letter_code
_entity_poly.pdbx_strand_id
1 'polypeptide(L)' 'MENDLAAQISADITLIKERIANLSQLDLAEHSDAFEEVHTLLQQALSNLDGI' A
#
# COMPACT_ATOMS: atom_id res chain seq x y z
N MET A 1 19.83 11.32 6.27
CA MET A 1 19.31 10.57 5.11
C MET A 1 18.39 9.41 5.54
N GLU A 2 18.51 8.82 6.73
CA GLU A 2 17.53 7.82 7.25
C GLU A 2 16.12 8.37 7.52
N ASN A 3 15.98 9.66 7.85
CA ASN A 3 14.67 10.28 8.16
C ASN A 3 13.73 10.40 6.94
N ASP A 4 14.26 10.45 5.71
CA ASP A 4 13.44 10.57 4.50
C ASP A 4 12.79 9.24 4.11
N LEU A 5 13.50 8.12 4.30
CA LEU A 5 13.00 6.80 3.90
C LEU A 5 11.87 6.33 4.82
N ALA A 6 12.02 6.53 6.13
CA ALA A 6 10.95 6.24 7.09
C ALA A 6 9.70 7.09 6.86
N ALA A 7 9.87 8.37 6.48
CA ALA A 7 8.77 9.26 6.13
C ALA A 7 8.07 8.80 4.83
N GLN A 8 8.83 8.37 3.82
CA GLN A 8 8.31 7.83 2.58
C GLN A 8 7.50 6.55 2.80
N ILE A 9 8.03 5.60 3.57
CA ILE A 9 7.34 4.35 3.93
C ILE A 9 6.04 4.66 4.69
N SER A 10 6.06 5.64 5.60
CA SER A 10 4.87 6.04 6.36
C SER A 10 3.79 6.67 5.45
N ALA A 11 4.19 7.47 4.46
CA ALA A 11 3.29 8.03 3.46
C ALA A 11 2.69 6.93 2.56
N ASP A 12 3.51 5.99 2.09
CA ASP A 12 3.08 4.87 1.25
C ASP A 12 2.07 3.98 1.99
N ILE A 13 2.33 3.65 3.26
CA ILE A 13 1.39 2.88 4.11
C ILE A 13 0.07 3.65 4.31
N THR A 14 0.13 4.98 4.45
CA THR A 14 -1.07 5.81 4.62
C THR A 14 -1.95 5.75 3.37
N LEU A 15 -1.35 5.88 2.18
CA LEU A 15 -2.05 5.74 0.91
C LEU A 15 -2.68 4.34 0.75
N ILE A 16 -1.95 3.28 1.10
CA ILE A 16 -2.48 1.91 1.03
C ILE A 16 -3.71 1.74 1.93
N LYS A 17 -3.70 2.31 3.15
CA LYS A 17 -4.85 2.26 4.06
C LYS A 17 -6.07 2.97 3.50
N GLU A 18 -5.89 4.13 2.88
CA GLU A 18 -6.97 4.87 2.21
C GLU A 18 -7.55 4.06 1.05
N ARG A 19 -6.70 3.41 0.25
CA ARG A 19 -7.15 2.52 -0.83
C ARG A 19 -7.99 1.35 -0.31
N ILE A 20 -7.54 0.69 0.77
CA ILE A 20 -8.28 -0.40 1.41
C ILE A 20 -9.64 0.07 1.91
N ALA A 21 -9.72 1.26 2.55
CA ALA A 21 -10.98 1.81 3.03
C ALA A 21 -11.98 2.05 1.88
N ASN A 22 -11.46 2.50 0.73
CA ASN A 22 -12.26 2.74 -0.47
C ASN A 22 -12.65 1.47 -1.23
N LEU A 23 -12.07 0.30 -0.97
CA LEU A 23 -12.49 -0.97 -1.57
C LEU A 23 -13.96 -1.27 -1.29
N SER A 24 -14.46 -0.89 -0.12
CA SER A 24 -15.86 -1.06 0.27
C SER A 24 -16.86 -0.26 -0.59
N GLN A 25 -16.36 0.72 -1.36
CA GLN A 25 -17.14 1.56 -2.27
C GLN A 25 -17.12 1.04 -3.71
N LEU A 26 -16.24 0.09 -4.03
CA LEU A 26 -16.13 -0.52 -5.37
C LEU A 26 -17.17 -1.61 -5.57
N ASP A 27 -17.52 -1.87 -6.83
CA ASP A 27 -18.36 -3.01 -7.17
C ASP A 27 -17.63 -4.32 -6.83
N LEU A 28 -18.37 -5.34 -6.39
CA LEU A 28 -17.79 -6.62 -5.97
C LEU A 28 -16.90 -7.26 -7.06
N ALA A 29 -17.23 -7.02 -8.33
CA ALA A 29 -16.43 -7.48 -9.47
C ALA A 29 -15.02 -6.88 -9.51
N GLU A 30 -14.83 -5.68 -8.97
CA GLU A 30 -13.56 -4.95 -8.97
C GLU A 30 -12.72 -5.22 -7.71
N HIS A 31 -13.30 -5.88 -6.70
CA HIS A 31 -12.59 -6.14 -5.43
C HIS A 31 -11.37 -7.02 -5.64
N SER A 32 -11.46 -8.06 -6.46
CA SER A 32 -10.35 -9.01 -6.68
C SER A 32 -9.11 -8.29 -7.23
N ASP A 33 -9.29 -7.48 -8.27
CA ASP A 33 -8.20 -6.73 -8.91
C ASP A 33 -7.62 -5.68 -7.95
N ALA A 34 -8.49 -4.99 -7.21
CA ALA A 34 -8.08 -3.97 -6.27
C ALA A 34 -7.37 -4.55 -5.02
N PHE A 35 -7.73 -5.76 -4.58
CA PHE A 35 -7.00 -6.49 -3.54
C PHE A 35 -5.59 -6.90 -4.00
N GLU A 36 -5.45 -7.40 -5.23
CA GLU A 36 -4.14 -7.77 -5.80
C GLU A 36 -3.21 -6.56 -5.92
N GLU A 37 -3.76 -5.40 -6.30
CA GLU A 37 -2.99 -4.16 -6.38
C GLU A 37 -2.53 -3.67 -4.99
N VAL A 38 -3.42 -3.68 -3.99
CA VAL A 38 -3.07 -3.38 -2.60
C VAL A 38 -1.99 -4.33 -2.09
N HIS A 39 -2.11 -5.62 -2.38
CA HIS A 39 -1.15 -6.63 -1.97
C HIS A 39 0.24 -6.37 -2.58
N THR A 40 0.29 -6.01 -3.88
CA THR A 40 1.54 -5.68 -4.57
C THR A 40 2.21 -4.45 -3.96
N LEU A 41 1.45 -3.40 -3.65
CA LEU A 41 1.99 -2.20 -2.99
C LEU A 41 2.53 -2.50 -1.60
N LEU A 42 1.85 -3.35 -0.83
CA LEU A 42 2.33 -3.78 0.49
C LEU A 42 3.64 -4.56 0.37
N GLN A 43 3.75 -5.46 -0.61
CA GLN A 43 4.99 -6.21 -0.84
C GLN A 43 6.15 -5.29 -1.26
N GLN A 44 5.89 -4.27 -2.08
CA GLN A 44 6.89 -3.27 -2.45
C GLN A 44 7.35 -2.46 -1.24
N ALA A 45 6.40 -1.95 -0.43
CA ALA A 45 6.73 -1.21 0.79
C ALA A 45 7.55 -2.06 1.78
N LEU A 46 7.21 -3.35 1.91
CA LEU A 46 7.97 -4.28 2.76
C LEU A 46 9.35 -4.60 2.19
N SER A 47 9.47 -4.82 0.88
CA SER A 47 10.78 -5.07 0.24
C SER A 47 11.70 -3.86 0.36
N ASN A 48 11.14 -2.65 0.29
CA ASN A 48 11.89 -1.41 0.51
C ASN A 48 12.34 -1.25 1.98
N LEU A 49 11.64 -1.85 2.94
CA LEU A 49 12.03 -1.92 4.35
C LEU A 49 13.13 -2.97 4.59
N ASP A 50 12.99 -4.15 3.99
CA ASP A 50 13.94 -5.27 4.15
C ASP A 50 15.27 -5.05 3.41
N GLY A 51 15.30 -4.18 2.39
CA GLY A 51 16.49 -3.83 1.61
C GLY A 51 17.41 -2.78 2.24
N ILE A 52 17.14 -2.34 3.47
CA ILE A 52 17.91 -1.33 4.24
C ILE A 52 18.88 -2.02 5.20
#